data_AF-A0A817FYA1-F1
#
_entry.id   AF-A0A817FYA1-F1
#
_cell.length_a   1.000
_cell.length_b   1.000
_cell.length_c   1.000
_cell.angle_alpha   90.00
_cell.angle_beta   90.00
_cell.angle_gamma   90.00
#
_symmetry.space_group_name_H-M   'P 1'
#
loop_
_entity.id
_entity.type
_entity.pdbx_description
1 polymer ?
#
loop_
_entity_poly.entity_id
_entity_poly.type
_entity_poly.pdbx_seq_one_letter_code
_entity_poly.pdbx_strand_id
1 'polypeptide(L)'
;MNFKIHFRTFETVFIYFINILQAVKEFHVSLYQALVLLLFNQHNDLSYKDIQEQTKIQPAELQRTLQSLACGKIRLLNKKPISKDINADDRFTLNTSFEHKLIRIKINQVQLKETPEENSSTTERVVQDRHYQVDAAIVRIMKTRKTLSHAQLISEVFSQLKFPLSTAVIKTRIESLLEREYMKRSADNANIYEYVA
;
A
#
# COMPACT_ATOMS: atom_id res chain seq x y z
N MET A 1 36.00 -13.60 9.97
CA MET A 1 35.56 -12.62 8.96
C MET A 1 34.49 -11.75 9.63
N ASN A 2 34.82 -10.50 9.96
CA ASN A 2 33.96 -9.64 10.77
C ASN A 2 32.96 -8.90 9.87
N PHE A 3 31.70 -9.34 9.87
CA PHE A 3 30.58 -8.54 9.39
C PHE A 3 30.33 -7.40 10.37
N LYS A 4 30.14 -6.18 9.87
CA LYS A 4 29.82 -5.03 10.71
C LYS A 4 28.76 -4.20 10.02
N ILE A 5 27.50 -4.35 10.45
CA ILE A 5 26.40 -3.51 9.96
C ILE A 5 26.58 -2.11 10.54
N HIS A 6 26.49 -1.09 9.68
CA HIS A 6 26.65 0.31 10.05
C HIS A 6 25.48 1.12 9.53
N PHE A 7 24.88 1.94 10.38
CA PHE A 7 23.79 2.84 10.02
C PHE A 7 24.34 4.22 9.67
N ARG A 8 23.92 4.77 8.52
CA ARG A 8 24.00 6.19 8.23
C ARG A 8 22.60 6.70 7.91
N THR A 9 22.11 7.63 8.72
CA THR A 9 20.83 8.30 8.52
C THR A 9 21.01 9.50 7.60
N PHE A 10 20.44 9.43 6.40
CA PHE A 10 19.98 10.60 5.64
C PHE A 10 18.58 10.24 5.14
N GLU A 11 17.58 11.00 5.59
CA GLU A 11 16.17 10.97 5.14
C GLU A 11 15.60 9.59 4.74
N THR A 12 14.99 8.89 5.71
CA THR A 12 14.11 7.71 5.53
C THR A 12 14.70 6.45 4.86
N VAL A 13 15.96 6.47 4.44
CA VAL A 13 16.63 5.39 3.70
C VAL A 13 17.71 4.76 4.58
N PHE A 14 17.51 3.52 5.03
CA PHE A 14 18.58 2.73 5.68
C PHE A 14 19.50 2.15 4.61
N ILE A 15 20.82 2.33 4.74
CA ILE A 15 21.84 1.77 3.84
C ILE A 15 22.57 0.64 4.56
N TYR A 16 22.36 -0.59 4.09
CA TYR A 16 23.16 -1.76 4.51
C TYR A 16 24.51 -1.80 3.81
N PHE A 17 25.56 -2.25 4.48
CA PHE A 17 26.82 -2.67 3.86
C PHE A 17 27.00 -4.15 4.16
N ILE A 18 26.71 -5.02 3.20
CA ILE A 18 27.08 -6.42 3.31
C ILE A 18 28.45 -6.58 2.65
N ASN A 19 29.49 -6.82 3.46
CA ASN A 19 30.83 -7.15 2.95
C ASN A 19 30.87 -8.65 2.61
N ILE A 20 30.16 -9.03 1.55
CA ILE A 20 30.30 -10.34 0.92
C ILE A 20 31.28 -10.16 -0.24
N LEU A 21 32.45 -10.79 -0.11
CA LEU A 21 33.37 -11.04 -1.22
C LEU A 21 33.72 -9.77 -2.03
N GLN A 22 34.35 -8.78 -1.39
CA GLN A 22 35.05 -7.65 -2.02
C GLN A 22 34.20 -6.53 -2.65
N ALA A 23 32.86 -6.55 -2.58
CA ALA A 23 32.03 -5.44 -3.07
C ALA A 23 31.02 -4.97 -2.02
N VAL A 24 31.09 -3.68 -1.68
CA VAL A 24 30.08 -3.00 -0.89
C VAL A 24 28.76 -2.96 -1.66
N LYS A 25 27.69 -3.53 -1.09
CA LYS A 25 26.31 -3.40 -1.61
C LYS A 25 25.47 -2.61 -0.63
N GLU A 26 24.65 -1.70 -1.15
CA GLU A 26 23.71 -0.82 -0.45
C GLU A 26 22.29 -1.39 -0.56
N PHE A 27 21.67 -1.77 0.58
CA PHE A 27 20.26 -2.18 0.58
C PHE A 27 19.37 -1.11 1.18
N HIS A 28 18.35 -0.72 0.43
CA HIS A 28 17.25 0.11 0.93
C HIS A 28 16.17 -0.79 1.53
N VAL A 29 16.02 -0.69 2.85
CA VAL A 29 15.13 -1.54 3.65
C VAL A 29 14.23 -0.71 4.56
N SER A 30 13.10 -1.29 4.98
CA SER A 30 12.23 -0.70 5.99
C SER A 30 12.84 -0.80 7.40
N LEU A 31 12.26 -0.08 8.36
CA LEU A 31 12.69 -0.12 9.77
C LEU A 31 12.67 -1.55 10.34
N TYR A 32 11.59 -2.29 10.13
CA TYR A 32 11.48 -3.66 10.64
C TYR A 32 12.51 -4.60 10.01
N GLN A 33 12.74 -4.48 8.71
CA GLN A 33 13.79 -5.24 8.02
C GLN A 33 15.17 -4.88 8.60
N ALA A 34 15.42 -3.61 8.86
CA ALA A 34 16.66 -3.15 9.46
C ALA A 34 16.88 -3.70 10.88
N LEU A 35 15.84 -3.75 11.72
CA LEU A 35 15.91 -4.32 13.06
C LEU A 35 16.26 -5.80 13.04
N VAL A 36 15.59 -6.59 12.19
CA VAL A 36 15.84 -8.03 12.06
C VAL A 36 17.27 -8.30 11.60
N LEU A 37 17.71 -7.61 10.55
CA LEU A 37 19.04 -7.79 10.00
C LEU A 37 20.14 -7.34 10.99
N LEU A 38 19.87 -6.35 11.84
CA LEU A 38 20.81 -5.90 12.88
C LEU A 38 21.13 -6.99 13.91
N LEU A 39 20.17 -7.87 14.24
CA LEU A 39 20.41 -8.97 15.17
C LEU A 39 21.52 -9.91 14.68
N PHE A 40 21.65 -10.05 13.36
CA PHE A 40 22.67 -10.90 12.75
C PHE A 40 24.11 -10.33 12.82
N ASN A 41 24.30 -9.14 13.40
CA ASN A 41 25.64 -8.68 13.79
C ASN A 41 26.23 -9.48 14.96
N GLN A 42 25.36 -9.93 15.86
CA GLN A 42 25.76 -10.56 17.13
C GLN A 42 25.43 -12.06 17.14
N HIS A 43 24.53 -12.49 16.26
CA HIS A 43 24.07 -13.87 16.16
C HIS A 43 24.23 -14.40 14.73
N ASN A 44 24.71 -15.62 14.58
CA ASN A 44 24.86 -16.25 13.25
C ASN A 44 23.60 -17.03 12.82
N ASP A 45 22.79 -17.45 13.79
CA ASP A 45 21.59 -18.25 13.59
C ASP A 45 20.57 -17.87 14.67
N LEU A 46 19.33 -17.58 14.24
CA LEU A 46 18.23 -17.16 15.12
C LEU A 46 16.94 -17.88 14.71
N SER A 47 16.17 -18.32 15.70
CA SER A 47 14.81 -18.81 15.44
C SER A 47 13.82 -17.66 15.28
N TYR A 48 12.66 -17.94 14.67
CA TYR A 48 11.56 -16.97 14.61
C TYR A 48 11.22 -16.39 15.99
N LYS A 49 11.18 -17.23 17.03
CA LYS A 49 10.85 -16.80 18.40
C LYS A 49 11.92 -15.87 18.98
N ASP A 50 13.20 -16.17 18.77
CA ASP A 50 14.30 -15.32 19.24
C ASP A 50 14.23 -13.93 18.60
N ILE A 51 13.95 -13.87 17.29
CA ILE A 51 13.80 -12.61 16.56
C ILE A 51 12.59 -11.85 17.09
N GLN A 52 11.48 -12.54 17.35
CA GLN A 52 10.27 -11.93 17.90
C GLN A 52 10.50 -11.33 19.29
N GLU A 53 11.15 -12.05 20.19
CA GLU A 53 11.43 -11.59 21.54
C GLU A 53 12.39 -10.40 21.57
N GLN A 54 13.42 -10.43 20.72
CA GLN A 54 14.42 -9.37 20.67
C GLN A 54 13.91 -8.10 19.98
N THR A 55 13.18 -8.25 18.87
CA THR A 55 12.68 -7.08 18.10
C THR A 55 11.36 -6.53 18.63
N LYS A 56 10.59 -7.34 19.38
CA LYS A 56 9.22 -7.04 19.85
C LYS A 56 8.26 -6.64 18.72
N ILE A 57 8.54 -7.08 17.48
CA ILE A 57 7.67 -6.85 16.33
C ILE A 57 6.45 -7.76 16.46
N GLN A 58 5.27 -7.24 16.11
CA GLN A 58 4.04 -8.02 16.13
C GLN A 58 4.13 -9.22 15.16
N PRO A 59 3.55 -10.39 15.49
CA PRO A 59 3.71 -11.61 14.69
C PRO A 59 3.40 -11.43 13.20
N ALA A 60 2.29 -10.76 12.88
CA ALA A 60 1.87 -10.53 11.50
C ALA A 60 2.91 -9.71 10.71
N GLU A 61 3.47 -8.68 11.32
CA GLU A 61 4.45 -7.81 10.67
C GLU A 61 5.84 -8.46 10.62
N LEU A 62 6.19 -9.27 11.62
CA LEU A 62 7.44 -10.03 11.64
C LEU A 62 7.45 -11.10 10.55
N GLN A 63 6.35 -11.83 10.38
CA GLN A 63 6.21 -12.81 9.30
C GLN A 63 6.40 -12.15 7.92
N ARG A 64 5.74 -11.00 7.67
CA ARG A 64 5.91 -10.23 6.42
C ARG A 64 7.36 -9.80 6.21
N THR A 65 7.99 -9.32 7.27
CA THR A 65 9.38 -8.87 7.26
C THR A 65 10.33 -10.02 6.92
N LEU A 66 10.23 -11.16 7.61
CA LEU A 66 11.07 -12.32 7.37
C LEU A 66 10.81 -12.95 5.99
N GLN A 67 9.56 -12.98 5.53
CA GLN A 67 9.22 -13.46 4.20
C GLN A 67 9.90 -12.60 3.11
N SER A 68 9.94 -11.28 3.29
CA SER A 68 10.61 -10.37 2.35
C SER A 68 12.13 -10.56 2.32
N LEU A 69 12.74 -10.93 3.44
CA LEU A 69 14.18 -11.10 3.58
C LEU A 69 14.68 -12.51 3.18
N ALA A 70 13.85 -13.54 3.36
CA ALA A 70 14.26 -14.94 3.20
C ALA A 70 13.60 -15.68 2.02
N CYS A 71 12.34 -15.35 1.71
CA CYS A 71 11.53 -16.08 0.73
C CYS A 71 11.34 -15.31 -0.59
N GLY A 72 11.73 -14.03 -0.62
CA GLY A 72 11.60 -13.14 -1.78
C GLY A 72 12.56 -13.47 -2.94
N LYS A 73 12.52 -12.60 -3.97
CA LYS A 73 13.46 -12.65 -5.11
C LYS A 73 14.89 -12.34 -4.67
N ILE A 74 15.03 -11.44 -3.70
CA ILE A 74 16.30 -11.03 -3.09
C ILE A 74 16.33 -11.67 -1.71
N ARG A 75 17.24 -12.63 -1.50
CA ARG A 75 17.33 -13.39 -0.25
C ARG A 75 18.56 -12.99 0.53
N LEU A 76 18.37 -12.11 1.52
CA LEU A 76 19.42 -11.74 2.46
C LEU A 76 19.58 -12.76 3.58
N LEU A 77 18.50 -13.47 3.90
CA LEU A 77 18.49 -14.53 4.90
C LEU A 77 18.25 -15.88 4.23
N ASN A 78 18.94 -16.90 4.72
CA ASN A 78 18.67 -18.30 4.43
C ASN A 78 17.71 -18.82 5.50
N LYS A 79 16.63 -19.47 5.06
CA LYS A 79 15.63 -20.06 5.94
C LYS A 79 15.77 -21.59 5.96
N LYS A 80 15.59 -22.19 7.14
CA LYS A 80 15.46 -23.64 7.33
C LYS A 80 14.21 -23.96 8.17
N PRO A 81 13.32 -24.87 7.71
CA PRO A 81 13.30 -25.53 6.39
C PRO A 81 12.99 -24.56 5.24
N ILE A 82 13.36 -24.89 4.00
CA ILE A 82 13.08 -24.04 2.84
C ILE A 82 11.59 -24.15 2.48
N SER A 83 10.82 -23.09 2.69
CA SER A 83 9.41 -22.98 2.28
C SER A 83 9.06 -21.52 1.96
N LYS A 84 7.85 -21.30 1.40
CA LYS A 84 7.35 -19.96 1.06
C LYS A 84 6.71 -19.22 2.26
N ASP A 85 6.27 -19.97 3.26
CA ASP A 85 5.50 -19.49 4.42
C ASP A 85 6.38 -19.45 5.65
N ILE A 86 6.25 -18.45 6.52
CA ILE A 86 7.05 -18.33 7.75
C ILE A 86 6.31 -18.99 8.93
N ASN A 87 6.96 -19.94 9.58
CA ASN A 87 6.49 -20.72 10.72
C ASN A 87 7.29 -20.37 11.98
N ALA A 88 6.70 -20.62 13.15
CA ALA A 88 7.30 -20.31 14.44
C ALA A 88 8.56 -21.13 14.78
N ASP A 89 8.76 -22.27 14.13
CA ASP A 89 9.90 -23.15 14.35
C ASP A 89 11.01 -22.96 13.28
N ASP A 90 10.85 -21.99 12.39
CA ASP A 90 11.86 -21.69 11.38
C ASP A 90 13.11 -21.07 11.99
N ARG A 91 14.24 -21.36 11.37
CA ARG A 91 15.54 -20.74 11.67
C ARG A 91 16.06 -19.95 10.48
N PHE A 92 16.72 -18.85 10.79
CA PHE A 92 17.24 -17.91 9.82
C PHE A 92 18.73 -17.71 10.04
N THR A 93 19.51 -17.73 8.96
CA THR A 93 20.93 -17.37 8.96
C THR A 93 21.22 -16.34 7.87
N LEU A 94 22.29 -15.57 8.01
CA LEU A 94 22.68 -14.59 6.99
C LEU A 94 23.16 -15.31 5.71
N ASN A 95 22.70 -14.87 4.55
CA ASN A 95 23.13 -15.41 3.27
C ASN A 95 24.51 -14.86 2.88
N THR A 96 25.56 -15.59 3.22
CA THR A 96 26.96 -15.23 2.92
C THR A 96 27.34 -15.36 1.45
N SER A 97 26.52 -16.04 0.64
CA SER A 97 26.77 -16.26 -0.80
C SER A 97 25.87 -15.37 -1.67
N PHE A 98 25.42 -14.23 -1.13
CA PHE A 98 24.54 -13.32 -1.83
C PHE A 98 25.25 -12.62 -2.99
N GLU A 99 24.73 -12.81 -4.21
CA GLU A 99 25.20 -12.15 -5.41
C GLU A 99 24.07 -11.38 -6.09
N HIS A 100 24.37 -10.17 -6.57
CA HIS A 100 23.41 -9.34 -7.29
C HIS A 100 24.14 -8.32 -8.17
N LYS A 101 23.62 -8.07 -9.39
CA LYS A 101 24.27 -7.19 -10.37
C LYS A 101 24.31 -5.72 -9.94
N LEU A 102 23.29 -5.27 -9.21
CA LEU A 102 23.20 -3.87 -8.73
C LEU A 102 23.94 -3.68 -7.41
N ILE A 103 24.55 -2.50 -7.24
CA ILE A 103 25.14 -2.03 -5.98
C ILE A 103 24.04 -1.54 -5.03
N ARG A 104 23.08 -0.77 -5.55
CA ARG A 104 21.90 -0.28 -4.81
C ARG A 104 20.70 -1.17 -5.06
N ILE A 105 20.19 -1.78 -4.00
CA ILE A 105 19.15 -2.80 -4.07
C ILE A 105 18.01 -2.40 -3.15
N LYS A 106 16.80 -2.24 -3.70
CA LYS A 106 15.61 -1.99 -2.89
C LYS A 106 14.93 -3.30 -2.52
N ILE A 107 14.77 -3.56 -1.23
CA ILE A 107 13.98 -4.68 -0.73
C ILE A 107 12.58 -4.18 -0.48
N ASN A 108 11.68 -4.48 -1.40
CA ASN A 108 10.27 -4.19 -1.20
C ASN A 108 9.74 -5.12 -0.09
N GLN A 109 8.95 -4.57 0.85
CA GLN A 109 8.17 -5.41 1.74
C GLN A 109 7.26 -6.31 0.90
N VAL A 110 7.13 -7.57 1.33
CA VAL A 110 6.13 -8.46 0.74
C VAL A 110 4.78 -7.89 1.17
N GLN A 111 4.10 -7.25 0.22
CA GLN A 111 2.68 -7.00 0.35
C GLN A 111 2.04 -8.37 0.42
N LEU A 112 1.37 -8.67 1.55
CA LEU A 112 0.37 -9.71 1.50
C LEU A 112 -0.56 -9.34 0.35
N LYS A 113 -0.95 -10.33 -0.45
CA LYS A 113 -2.24 -10.19 -1.13
C LYS A 113 -3.23 -10.02 0.02
N GLU A 114 -3.59 -8.78 0.32
CA GLU A 114 -4.59 -8.47 1.32
C GLU A 114 -5.79 -9.35 1.02
N THR A 115 -6.22 -10.15 1.99
CA THR A 115 -7.56 -10.72 1.91
C THR A 115 -8.53 -9.54 1.78
N PRO A 116 -9.53 -9.62 0.89
CA PRO A 116 -10.39 -8.50 0.51
C PRO A 116 -11.13 -7.82 1.69
N GLU A 117 -11.12 -8.42 2.88
CA GLU A 117 -11.83 -7.97 4.08
C GLU A 117 -11.09 -6.89 4.88
N GLU A 118 -9.76 -6.84 4.91
CA GLU A 118 -9.03 -5.80 5.68
C GLU A 118 -8.94 -4.45 4.95
N ASN A 119 -9.13 -4.44 3.63
CA ASN A 119 -9.11 -3.22 2.80
C ASN A 119 -10.38 -2.36 2.95
N SER A 120 -11.46 -2.92 3.50
CA SER A 120 -12.78 -2.27 3.49
C SER A 120 -12.83 -1.09 4.48
N SER A 121 -12.38 -1.27 5.72
CA SER A 121 -12.66 -0.29 6.80
C SER A 121 -11.98 1.08 6.65
N THR A 122 -10.78 1.14 6.07
CA THR A 122 -10.04 2.41 5.90
C THR A 122 -10.32 3.06 4.53
N THR A 123 -10.60 2.24 3.51
CA THR A 123 -10.98 2.72 2.16
C THR A 123 -12.41 3.25 2.15
N GLU A 124 -13.32 2.68 2.95
CA GLU A 124 -14.72 3.10 3.02
C GLU A 124 -14.89 4.56 3.42
N ARG A 125 -14.18 5.05 4.45
CA ARG A 125 -14.30 6.47 4.88
C ARG A 125 -13.82 7.43 3.81
N VAL A 126 -12.73 7.11 3.13
CA VAL A 126 -12.18 7.93 2.03
C VAL A 126 -13.10 7.87 0.79
N VAL A 127 -13.69 6.71 0.50
CA VAL A 127 -14.65 6.55 -0.60
C VAL A 127 -15.94 7.30 -0.30
N GLN A 128 -16.42 7.24 0.94
CA GLN A 128 -17.61 7.95 1.39
C GLN A 128 -17.41 9.47 1.32
N ASP A 129 -16.25 9.99 1.75
CA ASP A 129 -15.89 11.41 1.59
C ASP A 129 -15.90 11.84 0.12
N ARG A 130 -15.39 10.99 -0.78
CA ARG A 130 -15.45 11.27 -2.23
C ARG A 130 -16.88 11.29 -2.75
N HIS A 131 -17.76 10.41 -2.27
CA HIS A 131 -19.18 10.43 -2.64
C HIS A 131 -19.86 11.72 -2.19
N TYR A 132 -19.60 12.19 -0.97
CA TYR A 132 -20.13 13.46 -0.49
C TYR A 132 -19.64 14.66 -1.32
N GLN A 133 -18.37 14.64 -1.76
CA GLN A 133 -17.84 15.69 -2.65
C GLN A 133 -18.52 15.68 -4.02
N VAL A 134 -18.78 14.50 -4.59
CA VAL A 134 -19.50 14.36 -5.86
C VAL A 134 -20.93 14.87 -5.74
N ASP A 135 -21.66 14.48 -4.70
CA ASP A 135 -23.03 14.96 -4.44
C ASP A 135 -23.07 16.48 -4.34
N ALA A 136 -22.17 17.05 -3.53
CA ALA A 136 -22.09 18.49 -3.31
C ALA A 136 -21.77 19.26 -4.61
N ALA A 137 -20.94 18.68 -5.49
CA ALA A 137 -20.66 19.26 -6.80
C ALA A 137 -21.89 19.21 -7.72
N ILE A 138 -22.56 18.06 -7.83
CA ILE A 138 -23.76 17.89 -8.66
C ILE A 138 -24.86 18.87 -8.21
N VAL A 139 -25.16 18.94 -6.92
CA VAL A 139 -26.19 19.85 -6.38
C VAL A 139 -25.84 21.31 -6.66
N ARG A 140 -24.57 21.70 -6.53
CA ARG A 140 -24.12 23.08 -6.81
C ARG A 140 -24.26 23.45 -8.28
N ILE A 141 -23.89 22.54 -9.18
CA ILE A 141 -24.05 22.71 -10.63
C ILE A 141 -25.54 22.84 -10.99
N MET A 142 -26.36 21.87 -10.55
CA MET A 142 -27.79 21.83 -10.84
C MET A 142 -28.54 23.03 -10.25
N LYS A 143 -28.20 23.47 -9.04
CA LYS A 143 -28.79 24.65 -8.41
C LYS A 143 -28.56 25.93 -9.22
N THR A 144 -27.42 26.03 -9.89
CA THR A 144 -27.01 27.20 -10.70
C THR A 144 -27.61 27.14 -12.09
N ARG A 145 -27.52 25.98 -12.76
CA ARG A 145 -27.97 25.81 -14.16
C ARG A 145 -29.48 25.59 -14.30
N LYS A 146 -30.14 25.09 -13.24
CA LYS A 146 -31.56 24.68 -13.17
C LYS A 146 -31.93 23.50 -14.06
N THR A 147 -31.46 23.49 -15.31
CA THR A 147 -31.66 22.41 -16.27
C THR A 147 -30.34 22.08 -16.96
N LEU A 148 -30.04 20.79 -17.12
CA LEU A 148 -28.78 20.36 -17.75
C LEU A 148 -28.91 18.97 -18.37
N SER A 149 -28.27 18.74 -19.52
CA SER A 149 -28.20 17.39 -20.10
C SER A 149 -27.21 16.49 -19.34
N HIS A 150 -27.39 15.18 -19.43
CA HIS A 150 -26.53 14.19 -18.79
C HIS A 150 -25.05 14.34 -19.17
N ALA A 151 -24.76 14.55 -20.46
CA ALA A 151 -23.40 14.73 -20.96
C ALA A 151 -22.76 16.01 -20.40
N GLN A 152 -23.51 17.11 -20.36
CA GLN A 152 -23.03 18.38 -19.80
C GLN A 152 -22.81 18.28 -18.29
N LEU A 153 -23.70 17.63 -17.55
CA LEU A 153 -23.55 17.43 -16.11
C LEU A 153 -22.28 16.65 -15.78
N ILE A 154 -22.04 15.54 -16.48
CA ILE A 154 -20.82 14.76 -16.30
C ILE A 154 -19.58 15.60 -16.60
N SER A 155 -19.59 16.36 -17.70
CA SER A 155 -18.47 17.23 -18.08
C SER A 155 -18.19 18.31 -17.03
N GLU A 156 -19.21 18.98 -16.50
CA GLU A 156 -19.04 19.99 -15.45
C GLU A 156 -18.53 19.38 -14.13
N VAL A 157 -19.02 18.19 -13.75
CA VAL A 157 -18.53 17.48 -12.55
C VAL A 157 -17.05 17.13 -12.69
N PHE A 158 -16.60 16.65 -13.85
CA PHE A 158 -15.18 16.40 -14.11
C PHE A 158 -14.32 17.66 -14.10
N SER A 159 -14.87 18.78 -14.58
CA SER A 159 -14.18 20.07 -14.56
C SER A 159 -13.99 20.59 -13.12
N GLN A 160 -14.98 20.37 -12.25
CA GLN A 160 -14.97 20.87 -10.89
C GLN A 160 -14.13 20.02 -9.92
N LEU A 161 -14.08 18.69 -10.12
CA LEU A 161 -13.40 17.76 -9.21
C LEU A 161 -12.02 17.38 -9.73
N LYS A 162 -10.96 17.72 -8.98
CA LYS A 162 -9.55 17.54 -9.38
C LYS A 162 -8.93 16.19 -8.99
N PHE A 163 -9.75 15.17 -8.67
CA PHE A 163 -9.27 13.84 -8.29
C PHE A 163 -9.72 12.77 -9.29
N PRO A 164 -9.05 11.60 -9.37
CA PRO A 164 -9.46 10.51 -10.25
C PRO A 164 -10.87 10.03 -9.91
N LEU A 165 -11.80 10.26 -10.84
CA LEU A 165 -13.21 9.91 -10.72
C LEU A 165 -13.64 9.08 -11.94
N SER A 166 -14.46 8.06 -11.75
CA SER A 166 -15.00 7.27 -12.85
C SER A 166 -16.42 7.73 -13.19
N THR A 167 -16.80 7.59 -14.46
CA THR A 167 -18.16 7.89 -14.93
C THR A 167 -19.22 7.03 -14.22
N ALA A 168 -18.87 5.79 -13.84
CA ALA A 168 -19.75 4.89 -13.10
C ALA A 168 -20.16 5.49 -11.74
N VAL A 169 -19.21 6.05 -10.99
CA VAL A 169 -19.50 6.67 -9.68
C VAL A 169 -20.44 7.86 -9.85
N ILE A 170 -20.19 8.74 -10.82
CA ILE A 170 -21.05 9.90 -11.09
C ILE A 170 -22.48 9.45 -11.39
N LYS A 171 -22.67 8.43 -12.24
CA LYS A 171 -23.99 7.89 -12.57
C LYS A 171 -24.72 7.38 -11.34
N THR A 172 -24.05 6.58 -10.50
CA THR A 172 -24.65 6.09 -9.25
C THR A 172 -25.05 7.24 -8.31
N ARG A 173 -24.24 8.30 -8.22
CA ARG A 173 -24.58 9.48 -7.40
C ARG A 173 -25.76 10.27 -7.98
N ILE A 174 -25.85 10.40 -9.30
CA ILE A 174 -27.01 11.02 -9.97
C ILE A 174 -28.30 10.27 -9.64
N GLU A 175 -28.32 8.94 -9.74
CA GLU A 175 -29.51 8.14 -9.37
C GLU A 175 -29.89 8.35 -7.90
N SER A 176 -28.90 8.34 -6.98
CA SER A 176 -29.15 8.62 -5.56
C SER A 176 -29.75 10.02 -5.31
N LEU A 177 -29.36 11.02 -6.10
CA LEU A 177 -29.91 12.38 -6.00
C LEU A 177 -31.30 12.52 -6.63
N LEU A 178 -31.64 11.69 -7.63
CA LEU A 178 -33.00 11.56 -8.16
C LEU A 178 -33.93 10.91 -7.13
N GLU A 179 -33.50 9.81 -6.50
CA GLU A 179 -34.25 9.11 -5.44
C GLU A 179 -34.52 9.99 -4.21
N ARG A 180 -33.58 10.89 -3.89
CA ARG A 180 -33.69 11.85 -2.79
C ARG A 180 -34.39 13.16 -3.18
N GLU A 181 -34.97 13.21 -4.38
CA GLU A 181 -35.75 14.35 -4.91
C GLU A 181 -34.99 15.70 -4.98
N TYR A 182 -33.66 15.68 -5.05
CA TYR A 182 -32.86 16.90 -5.29
C TYR A 182 -32.98 17.37 -6.75
N MET A 183 -33.24 16.42 -7.64
CA MET A 183 -33.37 16.62 -9.08
C MET A 183 -34.38 15.61 -9.63
N LYS A 184 -34.91 15.87 -10.82
CA LYS A 184 -35.78 14.96 -11.56
C LYS A 184 -35.37 14.90 -13.02
N ARG A 185 -35.82 13.87 -13.73
CA ARG A 185 -35.73 13.82 -15.19
C ARG A 185 -36.85 14.67 -15.78
N SER A 186 -36.55 15.35 -16.89
CA SER A 186 -37.57 16.09 -17.63
C SER A 186 -38.62 15.13 -18.21
N ALA A 187 -39.87 15.57 -18.29
CA ALA A 187 -40.98 14.76 -18.80
C ALA A 187 -40.79 14.41 -20.30
N ASP A 188 -40.16 15.30 -21.05
CA ASP A 188 -40.00 15.18 -22.50
C ASP A 188 -38.74 14.41 -22.89
N ASN A 189 -37.70 14.41 -22.04
CA ASN A 189 -36.41 13.80 -22.34
C ASN A 189 -35.69 13.30 -21.09
N ALA A 190 -35.52 11.98 -21.01
CA ALA A 190 -34.83 11.31 -19.90
C ALA A 190 -33.33 11.68 -19.76
N ASN A 191 -32.73 12.28 -20.79
CA ASN A 191 -31.34 12.75 -20.76
C ASN A 191 -31.19 14.18 -20.21
N ILE A 192 -32.30 14.84 -19.85
CA ILE A 192 -32.30 16.18 -19.25
C ILE A 192 -32.69 16.06 -17.79
N TYR A 193 -31.92 16.71 -16.94
CA TYR A 193 -32.17 16.83 -15.52
C TYR A 193 -32.66 18.23 -15.16
N GLU A 194 -33.60 18.29 -14.23
CA GLU A 194 -34.17 19.52 -13.67
C GLU A 194 -33.93 19.54 -12.16
N TYR A 195 -33.53 20.68 -11.61
CA TYR A 195 -33.32 20.86 -10.17
C TYR A 195 -34.67 21.08 -9.45
N VAL A 196 -34.88 20.41 -8.31
CA VAL A 196 -36.20 20.37 -7.61
C VAL A 196 -36.15 20.91 -6.18
N ALA A 197 -34.97 21.01 -5.57
CA ALA A 197 -34.78 21.47 -4.20
C ALA A 197 -34.58 22.99 -4.04
#